data_AF-A0A136WFV6-F1
#
_entry.id   AF-A0A136WFV6-F1
#
_cell.length_a   1.000
_cell.length_b   1.000
_cell.length_c   1.000
_cell.angle_alpha   90.00
_cell.angle_beta   90.00
_cell.angle_gamma   90.00
#
_symmetry.space_group_name_H-M   'P 1'
#
loop_
_entity.id
_entity.type
_entity.pdbx_description
1 polymer ?
#
loop_
_entity_poly.entity_id
_entity_poly.type
_entity_poly.pdbx_seq_one_letter_code
_entity_poly.pdbx_strand_id
1 'polypeptide(L)'
;MNDKKYHHGNLKQCLIEAGIDLLNEEGENHFSLRKVAALCDVSNAAPYSHFKNKEDLLEAMKKYVTEQFSQQLYNAIQGESVEDPNTIVKMGKSYILFFINHPQYFEFLFSRPCIRVNLNMNDDGKSNFPPFELLKELHFKVLSKCGFSDEKIKDMIISSWATVHGLAAIATMEGVIYDESWENKIEAIISNKEKN
;
A
#
# COMPACT_ATOMS: atom_id res chain seq x y z
N MET A 1 -6.51 7.79 33.38
CA MET A 1 -7.67 8.49 32.78
C MET A 1 -7.54 8.31 31.29
N ASN A 2 -8.43 7.51 30.70
CA ASN A 2 -8.39 7.12 29.29
C ASN A 2 -9.07 8.19 28.44
N ASP A 3 -8.28 9.04 27.79
CA ASP A 3 -8.75 9.83 26.65
C ASP A 3 -8.65 8.96 25.38
N LYS A 4 -9.53 7.96 25.26
CA LYS A 4 -9.80 7.36 23.94
C LYS A 4 -10.68 8.34 23.19
N LYS A 5 -10.07 9.11 22.29
CA LYS A 5 -10.72 10.00 21.32
C LYS A 5 -11.84 9.24 20.61
N TYR A 6 -13.06 9.47 21.08
CA TYR A 6 -14.28 9.23 20.32
C TYR A 6 -14.20 10.17 19.10
N HIS A 7 -13.73 9.66 17.96
CA HIS A 7 -13.76 10.38 16.69
C HIS A 7 -15.21 10.39 16.18
N HIS A 8 -16.07 11.19 16.81
CA HIS A 8 -17.50 11.31 16.52
C HIS A 8 -17.84 11.74 15.07
N GLY A 9 -16.84 11.98 14.21
CA GLY A 9 -17.05 12.41 12.83
C GLY A 9 -16.98 11.31 11.76
N ASN A 10 -16.39 10.14 12.03
CA ASN A 10 -16.23 9.12 10.98
C ASN A 10 -16.27 7.68 11.50
N LEU A 11 -17.44 7.26 12.00
CA LEU A 11 -17.69 5.88 12.43
C LEU A 11 -17.30 4.86 11.34
N LYS A 12 -17.60 5.16 10.07
CA LYS A 12 -17.25 4.29 8.94
C LYS A 12 -15.75 4.00 8.88
N GLN A 13 -14.91 5.03 8.98
CA GLN A 13 -13.45 4.86 8.97
C GLN A 13 -12.96 4.12 10.22
N CYS A 14 -13.51 4.43 11.40
CA CYS A 14 -13.15 3.72 12.63
C CYS A 14 -13.43 2.21 12.52
N LEU A 15 -14.58 1.83 11.94
CA LEU A 15 -14.92 0.43 11.66
C LEU A 15 -13.96 -0.22 10.64
N ILE A 16 -13.51 0.54 9.63
CA ILE A 16 -12.54 0.04 8.63
C ILE A 16 -11.18 -0.22 9.29
N GLU A 17 -10.65 0.74 10.04
CA GLU A 17 -9.34 0.61 10.70
C GLU A 17 -9.35 -0.51 11.75
N ALA A 18 -10.36 -0.54 12.63
CA ALA A 18 -10.51 -1.64 13.59
C ALA A 18 -10.74 -2.99 12.91
N GLY A 19 -11.39 -3.00 11.75
CA GLY A 19 -11.55 -4.19 10.93
C GLY A 19 -10.22 -4.72 10.37
N ILE A 20 -9.34 -3.84 9.92
CA ILE A 20 -8.00 -4.20 9.43
C ILE A 20 -7.19 -4.84 10.56
N ASP A 21 -7.15 -4.20 11.73
CA ASP A 21 -6.40 -4.68 12.89
C ASP A 21 -6.93 -6.06 13.34
N LEU A 22 -8.25 -6.18 13.56
CA LEU A 22 -8.87 -7.44 13.95
C LEU A 22 -8.60 -8.57 12.95
N LEU A 23 -8.68 -8.26 11.65
CA LEU A 23 -8.48 -9.26 10.62
C LEU A 23 -7.03 -9.73 10.62
N ASN A 24 -6.05 -8.84 10.80
CA ASN A 24 -4.63 -9.20 10.89
C ASN A 24 -4.33 -10.06 12.12
N GLU A 25 -4.95 -9.76 13.27
CA GLU A 25 -4.73 -10.49 14.53
C GLU A 25 -5.39 -11.88 14.56
N GLU A 26 -6.68 -11.98 14.20
CA GLU A 26 -7.45 -13.21 14.42
C GLU A 26 -7.70 -14.03 13.14
N GLY A 27 -7.41 -13.45 11.97
CA GLY A 27 -7.69 -14.01 10.67
C GLY A 27 -9.18 -13.99 10.28
N GLU A 28 -9.45 -14.33 9.02
CA GLU A 28 -10.78 -14.20 8.44
C GLU A 28 -11.83 -15.11 9.10
N ASN A 29 -11.44 -16.29 9.59
CA ASN A 29 -12.36 -17.25 10.21
C ASN A 29 -12.98 -16.73 11.51
N HIS A 30 -12.29 -15.84 12.23
CA HIS A 30 -12.74 -15.28 13.49
C HIS A 30 -13.28 -13.85 13.35
N PHE A 31 -13.21 -13.28 12.16
CA PHE A 31 -13.64 -11.92 11.85
C PHE A 31 -15.17 -11.78 11.76
N SER A 32 -15.74 -10.74 12.39
CA SER A 32 -17.16 -10.40 12.27
C SER A 32 -17.46 -8.91 12.54
N LEU A 33 -18.53 -8.39 11.94
CA LEU A 33 -18.98 -6.99 12.17
C LEU A 33 -19.24 -6.69 13.65
N ARG A 34 -19.71 -7.67 14.43
CA ARG A 34 -19.97 -7.49 15.86
C ARG A 34 -18.68 -7.30 16.66
N LYS A 35 -17.63 -8.05 16.34
CA LYS A 35 -16.31 -7.87 16.97
C LYS A 35 -15.72 -6.50 16.62
N VAL A 36 -15.85 -6.08 15.36
CA VAL A 36 -15.43 -4.74 14.93
C VAL A 36 -16.21 -3.64 15.67
N ALA A 37 -17.54 -3.79 15.81
CA ALA A 37 -18.36 -2.87 16.59
C ALA A 37 -17.88 -2.73 18.05
N ALA A 38 -17.54 -3.86 18.68
CA ALA A 38 -17.05 -3.88 20.05
C ALA A 38 -15.69 -3.18 20.18
N LEU A 39 -14.77 -3.35 19.21
CA LEU A 39 -13.49 -2.63 19.18
C LEU A 39 -13.67 -1.10 19.06
N CYS A 40 -14.69 -0.67 18.32
CA CYS A 40 -15.04 0.73 18.15
C CYS A 40 -15.90 1.31 19.29
N ASP A 41 -16.23 0.54 20.33
CA ASP A 41 -17.11 0.94 21.44
C ASP A 41 -18.48 1.48 20.98
N VAL A 42 -19.09 0.77 20.01
CA VAL A 42 -20.43 1.06 19.48
C VAL A 42 -21.34 -0.14 19.58
N SER A 43 -22.65 0.08 19.42
CA SER A 43 -23.63 -1.02 19.44
C SER A 43 -23.40 -2.01 18.30
N ASN A 44 -23.74 -3.29 18.54
CA ASN A 44 -23.66 -4.34 17.52
C ASN A 44 -24.44 -4.03 16.23
N ALA A 45 -25.44 -3.15 16.29
CA ALA A 45 -26.24 -2.74 15.15
C ALA A 45 -25.58 -1.60 14.34
N ALA A 46 -24.65 -0.83 14.94
CA ALA A 46 -24.07 0.37 14.34
C ALA A 46 -23.31 0.11 13.01
N PRO A 47 -22.54 -0.97 12.82
CA PRO A 47 -21.86 -1.20 11.55
C PRO A 47 -22.82 -1.41 10.37
N TYR A 48 -24.03 -1.90 10.62
CA TYR A 48 -25.00 -2.25 9.58
C TYR A 48 -25.60 -1.02 8.87
N SER A 49 -25.43 0.20 9.39
CA SER A 49 -25.76 1.42 8.66
C SER A 49 -24.74 1.76 7.57
N HIS A 50 -23.56 1.15 7.61
CA HIS A 50 -22.46 1.40 6.66
C HIS A 50 -22.11 0.18 5.81
N PHE A 51 -22.26 -1.02 6.35
CA PHE A 51 -21.85 -2.27 5.72
C PHE A 51 -22.95 -3.31 5.81
N LYS A 52 -23.38 -3.85 4.67
CA LYS A 52 -24.48 -4.83 4.62
C LYS A 52 -24.09 -6.16 5.27
N ASN A 53 -22.84 -6.57 5.11
CA ASN A 53 -22.30 -7.84 5.56
C ASN A 53 -20.77 -7.77 5.71
N LYS A 54 -20.16 -8.92 6.03
CA LYS A 54 -18.71 -9.06 6.21
C LYS A 54 -17.96 -8.70 4.92
N GLU A 55 -18.46 -9.16 3.79
CA GLU A 55 -17.85 -8.99 2.48
C GLU A 55 -17.79 -7.51 2.08
N ASP A 56 -18.85 -6.74 2.36
CA ASP A 56 -18.94 -5.29 2.12
C ASP A 56 -17.93 -4.50 2.97
N LEU A 57 -17.72 -4.92 4.22
CA LEU A 57 -16.67 -4.34 5.08
C LEU A 57 -15.26 -4.71 4.57
N LEU A 58 -15.02 -5.97 4.20
CA LEU A 58 -13.73 -6.41 3.65
C LEU A 58 -13.37 -5.63 2.37
N GLU A 59 -14.34 -5.43 1.47
CA GLU A 59 -14.13 -4.65 0.25
C GLU A 59 -13.85 -3.17 0.56
N ALA A 60 -14.60 -2.59 1.51
CA ALA A 60 -14.35 -1.22 1.95
C ALA A 60 -12.96 -1.04 2.58
N MET A 61 -12.47 -2.03 3.33
CA MET A 61 -11.11 -2.04 3.89
C MET A 61 -10.05 -2.09 2.77
N LYS A 62 -10.20 -3.01 1.79
CA LYS A 62 -9.31 -3.09 0.61
C LYS A 62 -9.24 -1.77 -0.13
N LYS A 63 -10.40 -1.19 -0.42
CA LYS A 63 -10.53 0.10 -1.09
C LYS A 63 -9.85 1.21 -0.31
N TYR A 64 -10.14 1.31 0.99
CA TYR A 64 -9.57 2.33 1.86
C TYR A 64 -8.03 2.31 1.86
N VAL A 65 -7.43 1.15 2.11
CA VAL A 65 -5.96 1.04 2.16
C VAL A 65 -5.35 1.31 0.78
N THR A 66 -5.97 0.81 -0.29
CA THR A 66 -5.52 1.07 -1.67
C THR A 66 -5.58 2.56 -2.01
N GLU A 67 -6.63 3.28 -1.59
CA GLU A 67 -6.78 4.71 -1.79
C GLU A 67 -5.74 5.52 -1.00
N GLN A 68 -5.54 5.21 0.29
CA GLN A 68 -4.50 5.85 1.12
C GLN A 68 -3.13 5.66 0.48
N PHE A 69 -2.82 4.43 0.07
CA PHE A 69 -1.54 4.10 -0.53
C PHE A 69 -1.35 4.80 -1.88
N SER A 70 -2.37 4.76 -2.75
CA SER A 70 -2.30 5.43 -4.06
C SER A 70 -2.11 6.93 -3.90
N GLN A 71 -2.86 7.58 -2.98
CA GLN A 71 -2.73 9.01 -2.72
C GLN A 71 -1.33 9.38 -2.24
N GLN A 72 -0.73 8.56 -1.37
CA GLN A 72 0.63 8.77 -0.88
C GLN A 72 1.68 8.69 -2.01
N LEU A 73 1.49 7.78 -2.97
CA LEU A 73 2.35 7.66 -4.14
C LEU A 73 2.17 8.84 -5.11
N TYR A 74 0.92 9.24 -5.38
CA TYR A 74 0.63 10.40 -6.23
C TYR A 74 1.21 11.70 -5.66
N ASN A 75 1.04 11.92 -4.36
CA ASN A 75 1.58 13.11 -3.68
C ASN A 75 3.11 13.18 -3.80
N ALA A 76 3.81 12.04 -3.72
CA ALA A 76 5.27 11.99 -3.76
C ALA A 76 5.87 12.36 -5.12
N ILE A 77 5.08 12.29 -6.20
CA ILE A 77 5.51 12.64 -7.55
C ILE A 77 4.79 13.87 -8.11
N GLN A 78 3.94 14.51 -7.30
CA GLN A 78 3.16 15.67 -7.75
C GLN A 78 4.11 16.84 -8.08
N GLY A 79 4.02 17.34 -9.30
CA GLY A 79 4.88 18.42 -9.79
C GLY A 79 6.26 17.97 -10.30
N GLU A 80 6.56 16.67 -10.22
CA GLU A 80 7.77 16.10 -10.79
C GLU A 80 7.64 15.84 -12.29
N SER A 81 8.77 15.82 -13.00
CA SER A 81 8.78 15.37 -14.40
C SER A 81 8.59 13.86 -14.46
N VAL A 82 7.52 13.42 -15.13
CA VAL A 82 7.25 11.99 -15.37
C VAL A 82 8.26 11.31 -16.30
N GLU A 83 9.20 12.09 -16.86
CA GLU A 83 10.30 11.60 -17.70
C GLU A 83 11.65 11.55 -16.95
N ASP A 84 11.71 12.11 -15.73
CA ASP A 84 12.91 12.05 -14.89
C ASP A 84 12.97 10.68 -14.16
N PRO A 85 14.03 9.87 -14.35
CA PRO A 85 14.22 8.63 -13.59
C PRO A 85 14.18 8.82 -12.07
N ASN A 86 14.56 9.99 -11.54
CA ASN A 86 14.47 10.26 -10.10
C ASN A 86 13.02 10.26 -9.59
N THR A 87 12.02 10.51 -10.44
CA THR A 87 10.60 10.42 -10.07
C THR A 87 10.21 9.00 -9.65
N ILE A 88 10.79 7.98 -10.29
CA ILE A 88 10.62 6.57 -9.89
C ILE A 88 11.25 6.31 -8.52
N VAL A 89 12.42 6.89 -8.25
CA VAL A 89 13.11 6.78 -6.95
C VAL A 89 12.28 7.44 -5.84
N LYS A 90 11.73 8.64 -6.09
CA LYS A 90 10.84 9.35 -5.14
C LYS A 90 9.58 8.54 -4.84
N MET A 91 8.94 7.98 -5.87
CA MET A 91 7.80 7.09 -5.70
C MET A 91 8.18 5.84 -4.89
N GLY A 92 9.32 5.20 -5.19
CA GLY A 92 9.81 4.02 -4.48
C GLY A 92 10.12 4.29 -3.01
N LYS A 93 10.66 5.48 -2.68
CA LYS A 93 10.81 5.91 -1.29
C LYS A 93 9.47 6.05 -0.58
N SER A 94 8.51 6.71 -1.22
CA SER A 94 7.16 6.88 -0.67
C SER A 94 6.45 5.54 -0.46
N TYR A 95 6.65 4.57 -1.37
CA TYR A 95 6.18 3.19 -1.23
C TYR A 95 6.64 2.58 0.09
N ILE A 96 7.95 2.60 0.33
CA ILE A 96 8.54 1.92 1.49
C ILE A 96 8.15 2.64 2.78
N LEU A 97 8.23 3.98 2.80
CA LEU A 97 7.86 4.78 3.97
C LEU A 97 6.38 4.63 4.36
N PHE A 98 5.48 4.49 3.39
CA PHE A 98 4.06 4.26 3.67
C PHE A 98 3.86 3.01 4.53
N PHE A 99 4.49 1.90 4.15
CA PHE A 99 4.33 0.65 4.90
C PHE A 99 5.15 0.60 6.18
N ILE A 100 6.27 1.32 6.29
CA ILE A 100 6.97 1.50 7.57
C ILE A 100 6.07 2.24 8.57
N ASN A 101 5.37 3.28 8.13
CA ASN A 101 4.47 4.06 9.00
C ASN A 101 3.15 3.34 9.28
N HIS A 102 2.77 2.38 8.44
CA HIS A 102 1.51 1.62 8.51
C HIS A 102 1.74 0.12 8.26
N PRO A 103 2.50 -0.59 9.12
CA PRO A 103 2.87 -2.00 8.88
C PRO A 103 1.64 -2.92 8.78
N GLN A 104 0.57 -2.62 9.50
CA GLN A 104 -0.69 -3.38 9.43
C GLN A 104 -1.34 -3.32 8.04
N TYR A 105 -1.12 -2.27 7.25
CA TYR A 105 -1.61 -2.16 5.88
C TYR A 105 -0.83 -3.05 4.92
N PHE A 106 0.46 -3.28 5.19
CA PHE A 106 1.27 -4.21 4.41
C PHE A 106 0.74 -5.64 4.57
N GLU A 107 0.60 -6.08 5.82
CA GLU A 107 0.05 -7.41 6.15
C GLU A 107 -1.34 -7.61 5.56
N PHE A 108 -2.21 -6.59 5.69
CA PHE A 108 -3.57 -6.65 5.18
C PHE A 108 -3.64 -6.78 3.65
N LEU A 109 -2.83 -6.01 2.90
CA LEU A 109 -2.88 -6.01 1.44
C LEU A 109 -2.18 -7.20 0.79
N PHE A 110 -1.06 -7.67 1.34
CA PHE A 110 -0.16 -8.58 0.63
C PHE A 110 -0.15 -10.01 1.17
N SER A 111 -0.55 -10.26 2.42
CA SER A 111 -0.62 -11.62 2.99
C SER A 111 -1.91 -12.36 2.61
N ARG A 112 -2.74 -11.76 1.74
CA ARG A 112 -4.08 -12.23 1.33
C ARG A 112 -4.34 -11.89 -0.13
N PRO A 113 -5.32 -12.53 -0.80
CA PRO A 113 -5.75 -12.18 -2.17
C PRO A 113 -6.56 -10.87 -2.19
N CYS A 114 -5.99 -9.79 -1.64
CA CYS A 114 -6.58 -8.46 -1.60
C CYS A 114 -6.29 -7.65 -2.85
N ILE A 115 -5.18 -7.96 -3.54
CA ILE A 115 -4.76 -7.27 -4.76
C ILE A 115 -4.73 -8.21 -5.96
N ARG A 116 -4.87 -7.61 -7.13
CA ARG A 116 -4.67 -8.28 -8.42
C ARG A 116 -3.60 -7.51 -9.18
N VAL A 117 -2.50 -8.17 -9.49
CA VAL A 117 -1.41 -7.60 -10.30
C VAL A 117 -1.36 -8.31 -11.65
N ASN A 118 -1.65 -7.58 -12.73
CA ASN A 118 -1.49 -8.04 -14.11
C ASN A 118 -0.18 -7.49 -14.69
N LEU A 119 0.74 -8.40 -15.05
CA LEU A 119 2.04 -8.05 -15.62
C LEU A 119 2.00 -7.85 -17.15
N ASN A 120 0.83 -8.00 -17.78
CA ASN A 120 0.66 -7.70 -19.20
C ASN A 120 0.70 -6.18 -19.42
N MET A 121 1.64 -5.72 -20.24
CA MET A 121 1.82 -4.30 -20.55
C MET A 121 0.72 -3.73 -21.45
N ASN A 122 -0.03 -4.59 -22.16
CA ASN A 122 -1.07 -4.20 -23.11
C ASN A 122 -2.51 -4.32 -22.57
N ASP A 123 -2.67 -4.57 -21.27
CA ASP A 123 -3.98 -4.61 -20.60
C ASP A 123 -4.57 -3.19 -20.46
N ASP A 124 -5.89 -3.07 -20.31
CA ASP A 124 -6.54 -1.76 -20.14
C ASP A 124 -6.36 -1.15 -18.74
N GLY A 125 -5.72 -1.91 -17.82
CA GLY A 125 -5.32 -1.46 -16.49
C GLY A 125 -6.47 -1.30 -15.49
N LYS A 126 -7.74 -1.35 -15.93
CA LYS A 126 -8.89 -1.01 -15.08
C LYS A 126 -9.13 -1.97 -13.93
N SER A 127 -8.72 -3.22 -14.11
CA SER A 127 -8.85 -4.28 -13.09
C SER A 127 -7.55 -4.52 -12.32
N ASN A 128 -6.50 -3.76 -12.63
CA ASN A 128 -5.20 -3.94 -12.01
C ASN A 128 -5.07 -3.09 -10.73
N PHE A 129 -4.11 -3.43 -9.89
CA PHE A 129 -3.82 -2.71 -8.66
C PHE A 129 -3.32 -1.28 -8.97
N PRO A 130 -4.03 -0.20 -8.58
CA PRO A 130 -3.70 1.15 -9.02
C PRO A 130 -2.26 1.62 -8.73
N PRO A 131 -1.68 1.32 -7.54
CA PRO A 131 -0.26 1.61 -7.27
C PRO A 131 0.71 0.98 -8.27
N PHE A 132 0.38 -0.21 -8.78
CA PHE A 132 1.21 -0.90 -9.77
C PHE A 132 1.03 -0.31 -11.18
N GLU A 133 -0.18 0.12 -11.55
CA GLU A 133 -0.38 0.85 -12.80
C GLU A 133 0.38 2.18 -12.82
N LEU A 134 0.40 2.91 -11.71
CA LEU A 134 1.21 4.11 -11.59
C LEU A 134 2.70 3.83 -11.82
N LEU A 135 3.23 2.73 -11.28
CA LEU A 135 4.61 2.29 -11.48
C LEU A 135 4.89 1.98 -12.97
N LYS A 136 3.98 1.24 -13.61
CA LYS A 136 4.05 0.90 -15.05
C LYS A 136 4.09 2.16 -15.91
N GLU A 137 3.18 3.10 -15.66
CA GLU A 137 3.10 4.35 -16.42
C GLU A 137 4.39 5.17 -16.32
N LEU A 138 4.95 5.32 -15.11
CA LEU A 138 6.20 6.05 -14.91
C LEU A 138 7.38 5.38 -15.62
N HIS A 139 7.53 4.06 -15.46
CA HIS A 139 8.60 3.33 -16.15
C HIS A 139 8.46 3.42 -17.67
N PHE A 140 7.25 3.29 -18.20
CA PHE A 140 7.02 3.41 -19.64
C PHE A 140 7.40 4.80 -20.17
N LYS A 141 7.02 5.87 -19.47
CA LYS A 141 7.38 7.25 -19.84
C LYS A 141 8.88 7.52 -19.79
N VAL A 142 9.58 6.95 -18.81
CA VAL A 142 11.04 7.10 -18.67
C VAL A 142 11.79 6.24 -19.71
N LEU A 143 11.41 4.97 -19.87
CA LEU A 143 12.21 3.98 -20.60
C LEU A 143 11.91 3.90 -22.09
N SER A 144 10.73 4.31 -22.55
CA SER A 144 10.37 4.29 -23.99
C SER A 144 11.31 5.15 -24.85
N LYS A 145 11.95 6.17 -24.27
CA LYS A 145 12.94 7.02 -24.95
C LYS A 145 14.36 6.43 -24.98
N CYS A 146 14.61 5.35 -24.23
CA CYS A 146 15.93 4.75 -24.09
C CYS A 146 16.23 3.64 -25.13
N GLY A 147 15.28 3.34 -26.03
CA GLY A 147 15.47 2.32 -27.07
C GLY A 147 15.48 0.87 -26.57
N PHE A 148 14.98 0.63 -25.35
CA PHE A 148 14.81 -0.72 -24.81
C PHE A 148 13.65 -1.44 -25.50
N SER A 149 13.75 -2.78 -25.62
CA SER A 149 12.61 -3.60 -26.03
C SER A 149 11.52 -3.63 -24.96
N ASP A 150 10.27 -3.86 -25.37
CA ASP A 150 9.14 -4.00 -24.45
C ASP A 150 9.37 -5.07 -23.38
N GLU A 151 10.03 -6.17 -23.74
CA GLU A 151 10.41 -7.24 -22.81
C GLU A 151 11.39 -6.72 -21.74
N LYS A 152 12.39 -5.94 -22.14
CA LYS A 152 13.35 -5.36 -21.20
C LYS A 152 12.70 -4.35 -20.27
N ILE A 153 11.78 -3.53 -20.77
CA ILE A 153 11.01 -2.56 -19.97
C ILE A 153 10.17 -3.31 -18.93
N LYS A 154 9.48 -4.38 -19.33
CA LYS A 154 8.70 -5.23 -18.44
C LYS A 154 9.57 -5.84 -17.33
N ASP A 155 10.73 -6.38 -17.66
CA ASP A 155 11.66 -6.95 -16.67
C ASP A 155 12.15 -5.88 -15.67
N MET A 156 12.40 -4.66 -16.14
CA MET A 156 12.78 -3.53 -15.27
C MET A 156 11.65 -3.12 -14.32
N ILE A 157 10.39 -3.11 -14.79
CA ILE A 157 9.22 -2.83 -13.94
C ILE A 157 9.09 -3.90 -12.85
N ILE A 158 9.21 -5.19 -13.23
CA ILE A 158 9.14 -6.30 -12.27
C ILE A 158 10.27 -6.19 -11.24
N SER A 159 11.50 -5.89 -11.69
CA SER A 159 12.65 -5.74 -10.80
C SER A 159 12.50 -4.54 -9.85
N SER A 160 12.02 -3.39 -10.34
CA SER A 160 11.75 -2.21 -9.51
C SER A 160 10.67 -2.51 -8.47
N TRP A 161 9.57 -3.15 -8.87
CA TRP A 161 8.50 -3.55 -7.95
C TRP A 161 9.00 -4.53 -6.89
N ALA A 162 9.73 -5.57 -7.29
CA ALA A 162 10.30 -6.55 -6.36
C ALA A 162 11.24 -5.90 -5.35
N THR A 163 12.04 -4.92 -5.78
CA THR A 163 12.97 -4.19 -4.90
C THR A 163 12.24 -3.40 -3.82
N VAL A 164 11.29 -2.54 -4.20
CA VAL A 164 10.57 -1.71 -3.22
C VAL A 164 9.65 -2.54 -2.34
N HIS A 165 9.02 -3.57 -2.90
CA HIS A 165 8.16 -4.49 -2.16
C HIS A 165 8.96 -5.32 -1.15
N GLY A 166 10.10 -5.87 -1.55
CA GLY A 166 10.99 -6.63 -0.67
C GLY A 166 11.56 -5.78 0.47
N LEU A 167 11.97 -4.54 0.19
CA LEU A 167 12.43 -3.62 1.23
C LEU A 167 11.31 -3.24 2.20
N ALA A 168 10.11 -2.96 1.69
CA ALA A 168 8.95 -2.72 2.56
C ALA A 168 8.64 -3.93 3.44
N ALA A 169 8.65 -5.15 2.89
CA ALA A 169 8.44 -6.38 3.65
C ALA A 169 9.48 -6.56 4.76
N ILE A 170 10.76 -6.36 4.46
CA ILE A 170 11.84 -6.46 5.45
C ILE A 170 11.67 -5.39 6.55
N ALA A 171 11.36 -4.15 6.15
CA ALA A 171 11.26 -3.03 7.08
C ALA A 171 10.03 -3.10 8.01
N THR A 172 9.00 -3.89 7.66
CA THR A 172 7.80 -4.08 8.49
C THR A 172 7.87 -5.29 9.41
N MET A 173 8.89 -6.14 9.28
CA MET A 173 9.08 -7.31 10.15
C MET A 173 9.56 -6.90 11.55
N GLU A 174 8.82 -7.26 12.60
CA GLU A 174 9.18 -6.96 13.99
C GLU A 174 10.56 -7.49 14.41
N GLY A 175 11.01 -8.60 13.79
CA GLY A 175 12.31 -9.23 14.09
C GLY A 175 13.51 -8.57 13.39
N VAL A 176 13.30 -7.59 12.51
CA VAL A 176 14.38 -6.93 11.78
C VAL A 176 14.87 -5.72 12.57
N ILE A 177 16.12 -5.77 13.00
CA ILE A 177 16.81 -4.65 13.64
C ILE A 177 17.70 -4.01 12.58
N TYR A 178 17.45 -2.73 12.28
CA TYR A 178 18.30 -1.92 11.42
C TYR A 178 18.97 -0.85 12.27
N ASP A 179 20.30 -0.72 12.16
CA ASP A 179 21.14 0.18 12.94
C ASP A 179 21.20 1.60 12.36
N GLU A 180 20.66 1.81 11.16
CA GLU A 180 20.47 3.12 10.53
C GLU A 180 18.99 3.50 10.39
N SER A 181 18.73 4.69 9.83
CA SER A 181 17.38 5.14 9.49
C SER A 181 17.00 4.69 8.07
N TRP A 182 15.92 3.91 7.95
CA TRP A 182 15.31 3.57 6.66
C TRP A 182 15.06 4.83 5.82
N GLU A 183 14.46 5.87 6.40
CA GLU A 183 14.15 7.12 5.70
C GLU A 183 15.36 7.75 5.00
N ASN A 184 16.54 7.65 5.63
CA ASN A 184 17.78 8.21 5.12
C ASN A 184 18.48 7.29 4.09
N LYS A 185 18.18 5.99 4.10
CA LYS A 185 18.92 4.98 3.33
C LYS A 185 18.16 4.42 2.14
N ILE A 186 16.83 4.48 2.15
CA ILE A 186 15.97 3.94 1.08
C ILE A 186 16.42 4.41 -0.30
N GLU A 187 16.60 5.72 -0.51
CA GLU A 187 16.98 6.25 -1.84
C GLU A 187 18.33 5.70 -2.32
N ALA A 188 19.32 5.59 -1.42
CA ALA A 188 20.62 5.04 -1.74
C ALA A 188 20.52 3.56 -2.13
N ILE A 189 19.68 2.79 -1.41
CA ILE A 189 19.46 1.36 -1.66
C ILE A 189 18.77 1.16 -3.02
N ILE A 190 17.70 1.89 -3.31
CA ILE A 190 16.89 1.66 -4.52
C ILE A 190 17.44 2.31 -5.79
N SER A 191 18.29 3.34 -5.66
CA SER A 191 18.89 4.01 -6.82
C SER A 191 20.15 3.31 -7.34
N ASN A 192 20.70 2.31 -6.63
CA ASN A 192 21.99 1.67 -6.93
C ASN A 192 23.13 2.68 -7.18
N LYS A 193 23.03 3.89 -6.65
CA LYS A 193 24.11 4.87 -6.71
C LYS A 193 25.07 4.56 -5.58
N GLU A 194 26.20 3.92 -5.90
CA GLU A 194 27.36 3.97 -5.01
C GLU A 194 27.72 5.45 -4.82
N LYS A 195 27.80 5.90 -3.56
CA LYS A 195 28.42 7.19 -3.26
C LYS A 195 29.90 7.05 -3.62
N ASN A 196 30.27 7.53 -4.81
CA ASN A 196 31.67 7.78 -5.16
C ASN A 196 32.30 8.76 -4.16
#